data_AF-A0A351TLA4-F1
#
_entry.id   AF-A0A351TLA4-F1
#
_cell.length_a   1.000
_cell.length_b   1.000
_cell.length_c   1.000
_cell.angle_alpha   90.00
_cell.angle_beta   90.00
_cell.angle_gamma   90.00
#
_symmetry.space_group_name_H-M   'P 1'
#
loop_
_entity.id
_entity.type
_entity.pdbx_description
1 polymer ?
#
loop_
_entity_poly.entity_id
_entity_poly.type
_entity_poly.pdbx_seq_one_letter_code
_entity_poly.pdbx_strand_id
1 'polypeptide(L)'
;LRYLENEKNGKSPRKLHADETVRAEGAIDGLIQKVGHYAVEKKSVSVAAVKEDLQVGADEAEKVIGQLAKIGVLDRADESGNYRVIMEREAFDRRISRYQELSSRMRQIAAAKNTSLLDITITKKLISQENERAVKTRVPGMYGQNEGYIWIDKADIMEIHNGKTLLTYLDKNKEYKIYSADNRVIRTIKGEELYSGHYDRVEAVVRQRYKAAKPQPAKAVERTRRR
;
A
#
# COMPACT_ATOMS: atom_id res chain seq x y z
N LEU A 1 32.08 -40.48 27.65
CA LEU A 1 30.91 -39.56 27.63
C LEU A 1 31.17 -38.49 26.58
N ARG A 2 30.44 -38.58 25.47
CA ARG A 2 30.58 -37.79 24.24
C ARG A 2 30.03 -36.38 24.43
N TYR A 3 30.83 -35.35 24.18
CA TYR A 3 30.35 -34.02 23.82
C TYR A 3 31.41 -33.35 22.95
N LEU A 4 31.25 -33.43 21.62
CA LEU A 4 31.80 -32.52 20.61
C LEU A 4 31.39 -33.03 19.23
N GLU A 5 30.11 -32.85 18.90
CA GLU A 5 29.63 -32.84 17.52
C GLU A 5 28.26 -32.18 17.52
N ASN A 6 28.19 -30.94 17.03
CA ASN A 6 27.04 -30.34 16.32
C ASN A 6 27.31 -28.84 16.06
N GLU A 7 28.27 -28.55 15.17
CA GLU A 7 28.34 -27.25 14.46
C GLU A 7 27.86 -27.40 13.02
N LYS A 8 26.65 -27.93 12.81
CA LYS A 8 25.97 -27.82 11.51
C LYS A 8 24.53 -27.37 11.69
N ASN A 9 24.20 -26.31 10.96
CA ASN A 9 22.88 -25.71 10.76
C ASN A 9 22.30 -24.83 11.87
N GLY A 10 22.89 -23.64 12.03
CA GLY A 10 22.26 -22.48 12.67
C GLY A 10 21.92 -21.37 11.67
N LYS A 11 21.15 -21.64 10.60
CA LYS A 11 20.49 -20.53 9.86
C LYS A 11 19.45 -19.94 10.80
N SER A 12 19.75 -18.78 11.39
CA SER A 12 18.84 -18.08 12.28
C SER A 12 17.48 -17.84 11.58
N PRO A 13 16.33 -18.18 12.20
CA PRO A 13 15.01 -18.09 11.56
C PRO A 13 14.59 -16.67 11.15
N ARG A 14 15.26 -15.62 11.65
CA ARG A 14 14.97 -14.22 11.29
C ARG A 14 15.41 -13.82 9.87
N LYS A 15 16.44 -14.44 9.29
CA LYS A 15 16.92 -14.05 7.95
C LYS A 15 16.05 -14.61 6.81
N LEU A 16 15.30 -15.68 7.06
CA LEU A 16 14.45 -16.32 6.06
C LEU A 16 13.19 -15.50 5.77
N HIS A 17 12.54 -14.95 6.80
CA HIS A 17 11.35 -14.13 6.63
C HIS A 17 11.61 -12.84 5.84
N ALA A 18 12.72 -12.15 6.10
CA ALA A 18 13.06 -10.92 5.38
C ALA A 18 13.37 -11.18 3.89
N ASP A 19 14.02 -12.30 3.58
CA ASP A 19 14.38 -12.68 2.20
C ASP A 19 13.16 -13.21 1.42
N GLU A 20 12.23 -13.87 2.10
CA GLU A 20 10.95 -14.31 1.53
C GLU A 20 9.99 -13.12 1.28
N THR A 21 9.91 -12.15 2.19
CA THR A 21 9.14 -10.92 1.97
C THR A 21 9.71 -10.08 0.83
N VAL A 22 11.05 -9.96 0.73
CA VAL A 22 11.70 -9.22 -0.36
C VAL A 22 11.46 -9.88 -1.72
N ARG A 23 11.48 -11.21 -1.80
CA ARG A 23 11.14 -11.96 -3.03
C ARG A 23 9.66 -11.83 -3.39
N ALA A 24 8.76 -11.91 -2.40
CA ALA A 24 7.33 -11.74 -2.61
C ALA A 24 6.98 -10.31 -3.08
N GLU A 25 7.63 -9.29 -2.53
CA GLU A 25 7.46 -7.88 -2.94
C GLU A 25 8.01 -7.61 -4.35
N GLY A 26 9.13 -8.23 -4.74
CA GLY A 26 9.65 -8.14 -6.11
C GLY A 26 8.73 -8.79 -7.15
N ALA A 27 8.09 -9.91 -6.81
CA ALA A 27 7.07 -10.53 -7.66
C ALA A 27 5.83 -9.65 -7.81
N ILE A 28 5.43 -8.95 -6.74
CA ILE A 28 4.32 -8.00 -6.75
C ILE A 28 4.62 -6.81 -7.67
N ASP A 29 5.84 -6.26 -7.66
CA ASP A 29 6.21 -5.14 -8.56
C ASP A 29 6.08 -5.52 -10.04
N GLY A 30 6.49 -6.74 -10.42
CA GLY A 30 6.31 -7.26 -11.78
C GLY A 30 4.83 -7.43 -12.15
N LEU A 31 4.01 -7.90 -11.21
CA LEU A 31 2.57 -8.02 -11.40
C LEU A 31 1.88 -6.66 -11.51
N ILE A 32 2.30 -5.65 -10.74
CA ILE A 32 1.79 -4.28 -10.84
C ILE A 32 1.97 -3.72 -12.25
N GLN A 33 3.15 -3.91 -12.83
CA GLN A 33 3.40 -3.46 -14.20
C GLN A 33 2.53 -4.23 -15.21
N LYS A 34 2.47 -5.56 -15.12
CA LYS A 34 1.69 -6.40 -16.05
C LYS A 34 0.19 -6.09 -15.99
N VAL A 35 -0.39 -6.07 -14.79
CA VAL A 35 -1.81 -5.76 -14.56
C VAL A 35 -2.11 -4.32 -14.94
N GLY A 36 -1.20 -3.40 -14.68
CA GLY A 36 -1.37 -1.99 -15.03
C GLY A 36 -1.38 -1.75 -16.55
N HIS A 37 -0.50 -2.39 -17.31
CA HIS A 37 -0.56 -2.34 -18.78
C HIS A 37 -1.88 -2.89 -19.31
N TYR A 38 -2.30 -4.07 -18.81
CA TYR A 38 -3.59 -4.66 -19.16
C TYR A 38 -4.74 -3.69 -18.87
N ALA A 39 -4.74 -3.06 -17.70
CA ALA A 39 -5.77 -2.11 -17.31
C ALA A 39 -5.82 -0.91 -18.26
N VAL A 40 -4.66 -0.33 -18.61
CA VAL A 40 -4.56 0.81 -19.52
C VAL A 40 -5.06 0.44 -20.92
N GLU A 41 -4.68 -0.72 -21.44
CA GLU A 41 -5.10 -1.20 -22.76
C GLU A 41 -6.62 -1.42 -22.83
N LYS A 42 -7.20 -2.01 -21.79
CA LYS A 42 -8.64 -2.26 -21.68
C LYS A 42 -9.44 -1.05 -21.20
N LYS A 43 -8.77 0.02 -20.75
CA LYS A 43 -9.33 1.21 -20.07
C LYS A 43 -10.08 0.92 -18.76
N SER A 44 -10.11 -0.34 -18.33
CA SER A 44 -10.73 -0.81 -17.09
C SER A 44 -10.09 -2.11 -16.63
N VAL A 45 -10.17 -2.41 -15.33
CA VAL A 45 -9.68 -3.67 -14.76
C VAL A 45 -10.55 -4.15 -13.61
N SER A 46 -10.69 -5.47 -13.44
CA SER A 46 -11.36 -6.09 -12.30
C SER A 46 -10.60 -7.31 -11.82
N VAL A 47 -10.86 -7.77 -10.59
CA VAL A 47 -10.22 -8.96 -10.04
C VAL A 47 -10.57 -10.20 -10.89
N ALA A 48 -11.80 -10.29 -11.38
CA ALA A 48 -12.24 -11.38 -12.25
C ALA A 48 -11.45 -11.38 -13.57
N ALA A 49 -11.34 -10.23 -14.23
CA ALA A 49 -10.60 -10.12 -15.50
C ALA A 49 -9.10 -10.44 -15.33
N VAL A 50 -8.48 -9.98 -14.25
CA VAL A 50 -7.06 -10.30 -13.96
C VAL A 50 -6.86 -11.79 -13.69
N LYS A 51 -7.80 -12.42 -12.99
CA LYS A 51 -7.75 -13.86 -12.73
C LYS A 51 -7.89 -14.67 -14.02
N GLU A 52 -8.86 -14.32 -14.86
CA GLU A 52 -9.15 -15.07 -16.09
C GLU A 52 -8.09 -14.81 -17.18
N ASP A 53 -7.79 -13.54 -17.47
CA ASP A 53 -6.92 -13.17 -18.60
C ASP A 53 -5.43 -13.28 -18.25
N LEU A 54 -5.05 -12.99 -17.01
CA LEU A 54 -3.64 -12.96 -16.59
C LEU A 54 -3.22 -14.16 -15.75
N GLN A 55 -4.16 -15.05 -15.41
CA GLN A 55 -3.95 -16.26 -14.61
C GLN A 55 -3.31 -15.97 -13.24
N VAL A 56 -3.68 -14.84 -12.63
CA VAL A 56 -3.20 -14.41 -11.32
C VAL A 56 -4.18 -14.85 -10.24
N GLY A 57 -3.67 -15.24 -9.06
CA GLY A 57 -4.53 -15.61 -7.93
C GLY A 57 -5.45 -14.46 -7.51
N ALA A 58 -6.66 -14.77 -7.03
CA ALA A 58 -7.62 -13.73 -6.64
C ALA A 58 -7.07 -12.77 -5.57
N ASP A 59 -6.36 -13.31 -4.57
CA ASP A 59 -5.77 -12.53 -3.49
C ASP A 59 -4.62 -11.63 -3.97
N GLU A 60 -3.83 -12.10 -4.94
CA GLU A 60 -2.75 -11.32 -5.54
C GLU A 60 -3.30 -10.22 -6.44
N ALA A 61 -4.32 -10.53 -7.24
CA ALA A 61 -5.01 -9.57 -8.08
C ALA A 61 -5.64 -8.44 -7.23
N GLU A 62 -6.24 -8.78 -6.08
CA GLU A 62 -6.79 -7.78 -5.15
C GLU A 62 -5.69 -6.84 -4.61
N LYS A 63 -4.56 -7.39 -4.18
CA LYS A 63 -3.41 -6.61 -3.71
C LYS A 63 -2.87 -5.68 -4.80
N VAL A 64 -2.67 -6.20 -6.01
CA VAL A 64 -2.11 -5.45 -7.13
C VAL A 64 -3.05 -4.33 -7.57
N ILE A 65 -4.35 -4.61 -7.70
CA ILE A 65 -5.36 -3.59 -8.05
C ILE A 65 -5.44 -2.53 -6.95
N GLY A 66 -5.43 -2.93 -5.68
CA GLY A 66 -5.38 -2.01 -4.55
C GLY A 66 -4.16 -1.08 -4.60
N GLN A 67 -2.99 -1.63 -4.95
CA GLN A 67 -1.76 -0.84 -5.08
C GLN A 67 -1.82 0.11 -6.28
N LEU A 68 -2.33 -0.33 -7.44
CA LEU A 68 -2.56 0.54 -8.61
C LEU A 68 -3.52 1.69 -8.29
N ALA A 69 -4.57 1.43 -7.51
CA ALA A 69 -5.46 2.47 -7.00
C ALA A 69 -4.74 3.44 -6.04
N LYS A 70 -3.93 2.93 -5.10
CA LYS A 70 -3.11 3.80 -4.21
C LYS A 70 -2.11 4.66 -4.98
N ILE A 71 -1.48 4.12 -6.03
CA ILE A 71 -0.54 4.86 -6.89
C ILE A 71 -1.28 5.90 -7.77
N GLY A 72 -2.62 5.81 -7.82
CA GLY A 72 -3.48 6.72 -8.57
C GLY A 72 -3.53 6.41 -10.06
N VAL A 73 -3.29 5.16 -10.46
CA VAL A 73 -3.50 4.66 -11.83
C VAL A 73 -4.99 4.43 -12.10
N LEU A 74 -5.70 3.98 -11.07
CA LEU A 74 -7.11 3.62 -11.11
C LEU A 74 -7.96 4.64 -10.35
N ASP A 75 -9.17 4.90 -10.83
CA ASP A 75 -10.23 5.56 -10.06
C ASP A 75 -10.89 4.57 -9.08
N ARG A 76 -11.94 5.03 -8.40
CA ARG A 76 -12.82 4.17 -7.62
C ARG A 76 -13.47 3.10 -8.50
N ALA A 77 -13.60 1.91 -7.93
CA ALA A 77 -14.43 0.86 -8.50
C ALA A 77 -15.89 1.33 -8.67
N ASP A 78 -16.50 0.92 -9.77
CA ASP A 78 -17.94 1.04 -10.00
C ASP A 78 -18.73 0.02 -9.14
N GLU A 79 -20.06 0.05 -9.25
CA GLU A 79 -20.97 -0.87 -8.55
C GLU A 79 -20.73 -2.35 -8.91
N SER A 80 -20.08 -2.60 -10.05
CA SER A 80 -19.74 -3.95 -10.54
C SER A 80 -18.34 -4.39 -10.15
N GLY A 81 -17.58 -3.57 -9.40
CA GLY A 81 -16.22 -3.88 -9.00
C GLY A 81 -15.17 -3.67 -10.09
N ASN A 82 -15.51 -2.97 -11.19
CA ASN A 82 -14.55 -2.58 -12.22
C ASN A 82 -13.92 -1.24 -11.89
N TYR A 83 -12.60 -1.18 -11.98
CA TYR A 83 -11.81 0.02 -11.78
C TYR A 83 -11.54 0.69 -13.12
N ARG A 84 -11.89 1.97 -13.23
CA ARG A 84 -11.61 2.77 -14.43
C ARG A 84 -10.17 3.28 -14.39
N VAL A 85 -9.48 3.24 -15.53
CA VAL A 85 -8.15 3.86 -15.65
C VAL A 85 -8.29 5.37 -15.89
N ILE A 86 -7.49 6.17 -15.18
CA ILE A 86 -7.55 7.65 -15.22
C ILE A 86 -6.34 8.29 -15.90
N MET A 87 -5.47 7.49 -16.52
CA MET A 87 -4.29 7.98 -17.22
C MET A 87 -3.99 7.18 -18.48
N GLU A 88 -3.34 7.84 -19.43
CA GLU A 88 -2.86 7.24 -20.68
C GLU A 88 -1.59 6.40 -20.46
N ARG A 89 -1.23 5.59 -21.44
CA ARG A 89 -0.11 4.64 -21.39
C ARG A 89 1.22 5.26 -20.99
N GLU A 90 1.63 6.35 -21.62
CA GLU A 90 2.91 6.98 -21.35
C GLU A 90 2.93 7.62 -19.95
N ALA A 91 1.77 8.10 -19.48
CA ALA A 91 1.63 8.61 -18.12
C ALA A 91 1.70 7.47 -17.09
N PHE A 92 1.14 6.31 -17.41
CA PHE A 92 1.27 5.09 -16.62
C PHE A 92 2.72 4.63 -16.54
N ASP A 93 3.47 4.58 -17.64
CA ASP A 93 4.87 4.13 -17.64
C ASP A 93 5.72 5.03 -16.72
N ARG A 94 5.61 6.35 -16.89
CA ARG A 94 6.29 7.32 -16.00
C ARG A 94 5.86 7.20 -14.55
N ARG A 95 4.60 6.83 -14.30
CA ARG A 95 4.03 6.66 -12.96
C ARG A 95 4.62 5.43 -12.28
N ILE A 96 4.64 4.30 -12.98
CA ILE A 96 5.18 3.04 -12.46
C ILE A 96 6.69 3.11 -12.27
N SER A 97 7.44 3.73 -13.18
CA SER A 97 8.89 3.88 -12.99
C SER A 97 9.25 4.64 -11.71
N ARG A 98 8.54 5.75 -11.41
CA ARG A 98 8.75 6.49 -10.16
C ARG A 98 8.36 5.69 -8.91
N TYR A 99 7.26 4.93 -8.99
CA TYR A 99 6.87 4.05 -7.90
C TYR A 99 7.90 2.93 -7.67
N GLN A 100 8.41 2.32 -8.73
CA GLN A 100 9.46 1.29 -8.65
C GLN A 100 10.75 1.84 -8.05
N GLU A 101 11.11 3.10 -8.35
CA GLU A 101 12.25 3.76 -7.72
C GLU A 101 12.03 3.94 -6.21
N LEU A 102 10.86 4.44 -5.79
CA LEU A 102 10.50 4.58 -4.38
C LEU A 102 10.49 3.22 -3.67
N SER A 103 9.84 2.22 -4.26
CA SER A 103 9.76 0.84 -3.77
C SER A 103 11.16 0.19 -3.64
N SER A 104 12.06 0.46 -4.59
CA SER A 104 13.44 -0.04 -4.53
C SER A 104 14.23 0.59 -3.39
N ARG A 105 14.08 1.90 -3.16
CA ARG A 105 14.68 2.59 -2.00
C ARG A 105 14.11 2.05 -0.70
N MET A 106 12.79 1.85 -0.64
CA MET A 106 12.11 1.26 0.50
C MET A 106 12.68 -0.11 0.85
N ARG A 107 12.85 -1.00 -0.13
CA ARG A 107 13.48 -2.31 0.09
C ARG A 107 14.91 -2.20 0.61
N GLN A 108 15.71 -1.29 0.07
CA GLN A 108 17.07 -1.08 0.56
C GLN A 108 17.09 -0.63 2.01
N ILE A 109 16.21 0.29 2.40
CA ILE A 109 16.08 0.77 3.79
C ILE A 109 15.58 -0.35 4.70
N ALA A 110 14.55 -1.09 4.27
CA ALA A 110 13.99 -2.23 4.99
C ALA A 110 15.06 -3.30 5.26
N ALA A 111 15.84 -3.66 4.25
CA ALA A 111 16.93 -4.63 4.36
C ALA A 111 18.06 -4.12 5.27
N ALA A 112 18.48 -2.86 5.10
CA ALA A 112 19.55 -2.26 5.90
C ALA A 112 19.18 -2.15 7.39
N LYS A 113 17.92 -1.85 7.69
CA LYS A 113 17.42 -1.67 9.06
C LYS A 113 16.74 -2.91 9.64
N ASN A 114 16.65 -4.00 8.86
CA ASN A 114 15.91 -5.21 9.20
C ASN A 114 14.50 -4.89 9.73
N THR A 115 13.78 -4.06 8.98
CA THR A 115 12.44 -3.56 9.32
C THR A 115 11.48 -3.73 8.14
N SER A 116 10.20 -3.46 8.38
CA SER A 116 9.18 -3.40 7.34
C SER A 116 8.68 -1.97 7.21
N LEU A 117 8.41 -1.55 5.98
CA LEU A 117 7.86 -0.24 5.69
C LEU A 117 6.37 -0.38 5.35
N LEU A 118 5.57 0.59 5.78
CA LEU A 118 4.12 0.61 5.66
C LEU A 118 3.73 1.78 4.77
N ASP A 119 3.18 1.50 3.59
CA ASP A 119 2.73 2.54 2.65
C ASP A 119 1.61 3.38 3.24
N ILE A 120 1.76 4.70 3.20
CA ILE A 120 0.72 5.65 3.60
C ILE A 120 0.46 6.66 2.49
N THR A 121 -0.78 7.15 2.45
CA THR A 121 -1.15 8.28 1.60
C THR A 121 -1.60 9.45 2.44
N ILE A 122 -1.15 10.65 2.08
CA ILE A 122 -1.44 11.89 2.80
C ILE A 122 -2.01 12.89 1.81
N THR A 123 -3.24 13.38 2.03
CA THR A 123 -3.80 14.44 1.18
C THR A 123 -3.09 15.75 1.47
N LYS A 124 -2.72 16.52 0.43
CA LYS A 124 -2.01 17.81 0.60
C LYS A 124 -2.75 18.83 1.47
N LYS A 125 -4.08 18.70 1.62
CA LYS A 125 -4.90 19.48 2.56
C LYS A 125 -4.47 19.33 4.03
N LEU A 126 -3.71 18.30 4.37
CA LEU A 126 -3.18 18.07 5.72
C LEU A 126 -1.80 18.70 5.92
N ILE A 127 -1.18 19.28 4.88
CA ILE A 127 0.09 19.98 5.01
C ILE A 127 -0.14 21.29 5.78
N SER A 128 0.62 21.48 6.86
CA SER A 128 0.59 22.72 7.65
C SER A 128 1.83 23.57 7.46
N GLN A 129 2.96 22.96 7.12
CA GLN A 129 4.21 23.65 6.86
C GLN A 129 5.05 22.86 5.86
N GLU A 130 5.86 23.55 5.07
CA GLU A 130 6.80 22.93 4.14
C GLU A 130 8.11 23.72 4.19
N ASN A 131 9.23 23.01 4.19
CA ASN A 131 10.56 23.61 4.03
C ASN A 131 11.29 22.93 2.87
N GLU A 132 12.55 23.26 2.64
CA GLU A 132 13.32 22.72 1.50
C GLU A 132 13.43 21.19 1.50
N ARG A 133 13.45 20.55 2.68
CA ARG A 133 13.74 19.12 2.83
C ARG A 133 12.55 18.27 3.24
N ALA A 134 11.54 18.86 3.88
CA ALA A 134 10.46 18.11 4.49
C ALA A 134 9.12 18.85 4.43
N VAL A 135 8.05 18.07 4.51
CA VAL A 135 6.66 18.55 4.69
C VAL A 135 6.17 18.18 6.08
N LYS A 136 5.56 19.12 6.78
CA LYS A 136 4.86 18.91 8.03
C LYS A 136 3.40 18.65 7.73
N THR A 137 2.90 17.48 8.13
CA THR A 137 1.53 17.05 7.85
C THR A 137 0.81 16.71 9.14
N ARG A 138 -0.45 17.13 9.26
CA ARG A 138 -1.31 16.73 10.37
C ARG A 138 -1.62 15.23 10.29
N VAL A 139 -1.54 14.56 11.44
CA VAL A 139 -1.91 13.15 11.57
C VAL A 139 -3.45 13.02 11.52
N PRO A 140 -4.02 12.20 10.61
CA PRO A 140 -5.47 12.02 10.53
C PRO A 140 -6.08 11.54 11.84
N GLY A 141 -7.23 12.09 12.26
CA GLY A 141 -7.89 11.67 13.50
C GLY A 141 -7.35 12.31 14.78
N MET A 142 -6.23 13.04 14.72
CA MET A 142 -5.72 13.85 15.82
C MET A 142 -6.25 15.28 15.72
N TYR A 143 -7.21 15.64 16.58
CA TYR A 143 -7.89 16.95 16.55
C TYR A 143 -7.96 17.59 17.95
N GLY A 144 -8.21 18.91 17.96
CA GLY A 144 -8.39 19.68 19.19
C GLY A 144 -7.13 19.63 20.07
N GLN A 145 -7.31 19.32 21.36
CA GLN A 145 -6.20 19.20 22.31
C GLN A 145 -5.22 18.06 22.00
N ASN A 146 -5.61 17.11 21.15
CA ASN A 146 -4.78 15.99 20.70
C ASN A 146 -4.22 16.19 19.29
N GLU A 147 -4.35 17.39 18.69
CA GLU A 147 -3.80 17.66 17.38
C GLU A 147 -2.29 17.41 17.34
N GLY A 148 -1.86 16.68 16.31
CA GLY A 148 -0.49 16.22 16.17
C GLY A 148 -0.04 16.24 14.71
N TYR A 149 1.24 16.50 14.52
CA TYR A 149 1.88 16.63 13.21
C TYR A 149 3.11 15.75 13.13
N ILE A 150 3.46 15.32 11.92
CA ILE A 150 4.72 14.63 11.62
C ILE A 150 5.45 15.34 10.48
N TRP A 151 6.77 15.26 10.48
CA TRP A 151 7.60 15.70 9.37
C TRP A 151 7.96 14.49 8.49
N ILE A 152 7.69 14.61 7.19
CA ILE A 152 8.05 13.61 6.17
C ILE A 152 9.09 14.21 5.23
N ASP A 153 10.14 13.45 4.93
CA ASP A 153 11.20 13.85 4.00
C ASP A 153 10.66 13.90 2.57
N LYS A 154 10.95 14.97 1.83
CA LYS A 154 10.56 15.11 0.42
C LYS A 154 11.22 14.08 -0.49
N ALA A 155 12.41 13.60 -0.13
CA ALA A 155 13.09 12.54 -0.88
C ALA A 155 12.33 11.20 -0.84
N ASP A 156 11.47 11.02 0.17
CA ASP A 156 10.63 9.83 0.40
C ASP A 156 9.17 10.04 -0.04
N ILE A 157 8.89 11.12 -0.79
CA ILE A 157 7.55 11.47 -1.24
C ILE A 157 7.42 11.34 -2.74
N MET A 158 6.31 10.74 -3.16
CA MET A 158 5.85 10.74 -4.54
C MET A 158 4.46 11.37 -4.62
N GLU A 159 4.29 12.37 -5.48
CA GLU A 159 2.99 12.99 -5.70
C GLU A 159 2.09 12.15 -6.62
N ILE A 160 0.92 11.75 -6.14
CA ILE A 160 -0.10 10.94 -6.82
C ILE A 160 -1.44 11.71 -6.93
N HIS A 161 -2.42 11.15 -7.65
CA HIS A 161 -3.74 11.78 -7.88
C HIS A 161 -3.65 13.24 -8.38
N ASN A 162 -2.87 13.46 -9.45
CA ASN A 162 -2.62 14.78 -10.03
C ASN A 162 -2.08 15.80 -9.00
N GLY A 163 -1.15 15.36 -8.15
CA GLY A 163 -0.50 16.21 -7.16
C GLY A 163 -1.32 16.50 -5.91
N LYS A 164 -2.51 15.90 -5.76
CA LYS A 164 -3.40 16.15 -4.61
C LYS A 164 -3.04 15.31 -3.37
N THR A 165 -2.32 14.21 -3.58
CA THR A 165 -1.98 13.25 -2.53
C THR A 165 -0.50 12.90 -2.60
N LEU A 166 0.12 12.75 -1.45
CA LEU A 166 1.49 12.29 -1.28
C LEU A 166 1.47 10.80 -0.95
N LEU A 167 2.24 9.99 -1.68
CA LEU A 167 2.56 8.61 -1.34
C LEU A 167 3.93 8.58 -0.66
N THR A 168 4.01 7.92 0.49
CA THR A 168 5.23 7.76 1.28
C THR A 168 5.08 6.52 2.17
N TYR A 169 5.97 6.33 3.14
CA TYR A 169 5.97 5.15 4.00
C TYR A 169 6.33 5.46 5.46
N LEU A 170 5.88 4.59 6.36
CA LEU A 170 6.31 4.56 7.76
C LEU A 170 7.14 3.32 8.03
N ASP A 171 8.26 3.48 8.72
CA ASP A 171 9.04 2.37 9.26
C ASP A 171 8.33 1.83 10.49
N LYS A 172 7.91 0.57 10.42
CA LYS A 172 7.13 -0.13 11.45
C LYS A 172 7.77 -0.06 12.83
N ASN A 173 9.10 -0.13 12.89
CA ASN A 173 9.85 -0.20 14.14
C ASN A 173 10.40 1.16 14.58
N LYS A 174 10.34 2.18 13.72
CA LYS A 174 10.81 3.52 14.05
C LYS A 174 9.84 4.22 14.99
N GLU A 175 10.41 4.96 15.91
CA GLU A 175 9.70 5.92 16.76
C GLU A 175 9.56 7.27 16.05
N TYR A 176 8.32 7.74 15.92
CA TYR A 176 7.97 9.00 15.27
C TYR A 176 7.62 10.05 16.31
N LYS A 177 8.35 11.17 16.29
CA LYS A 177 8.01 12.36 17.06
C LYS A 177 6.72 12.96 16.50
N ILE A 178 5.74 13.15 17.37
CA ILE A 178 4.54 13.91 17.08
C ILE A 178 4.77 15.34 17.59
N TYR A 179 4.58 16.30 16.70
CA TYR A 179 4.78 17.72 16.97
C TYR A 179 3.44 18.41 17.20
N SER A 180 3.44 19.46 18.02
CA SER A 180 2.37 20.45 18.08
C SER A 180 2.39 21.38 16.84
N ALA A 181 1.40 22.25 16.73
CA ALA A 181 1.40 23.33 15.73
C ALA A 181 2.69 24.17 15.79
N ASP A 182 3.15 24.50 16.99
CA ASP A 182 4.36 25.32 17.25
C ASP A 182 5.69 24.55 17.22
N ASN A 183 5.74 23.37 16.60
CA ASN A 183 6.95 22.54 16.46
C ASN A 183 7.56 22.03 17.77
N ARG A 184 6.79 21.94 18.86
CA ARG A 184 7.21 21.24 20.08
C ARG A 184 6.88 19.76 19.97
N VAL A 185 7.79 18.89 20.38
CA VAL A 185 7.51 17.45 20.46
C VAL A 185 6.54 17.21 21.61
N ILE A 186 5.36 16.67 21.32
CA ILE A 186 4.32 16.38 22.32
C ILE A 186 4.38 14.94 22.83
N ARG A 187 4.77 13.99 21.98
CA ARG A 187 4.99 12.57 22.31
C ARG A 187 5.71 11.87 21.17
N THR A 188 6.02 10.60 21.39
CA THR A 188 6.57 9.69 20.40
C THR A 188 5.63 8.50 20.23
N ILE A 189 5.43 8.04 18.99
CA ILE A 189 4.56 6.90 18.65
C ILE A 189 5.32 5.96 17.73
N LYS A 190 5.20 4.64 17.94
CA LYS A 190 5.81 3.64 17.06
C LYS A 190 5.13 3.62 15.69
N GLY A 191 5.88 3.42 14.60
CA GLY A 191 5.34 3.47 13.24
C GLY A 191 4.16 2.53 12.99
N GLU A 192 4.19 1.32 13.57
CA GLU A 192 3.06 0.36 13.52
C GLU A 192 1.77 0.90 14.14
N GLU A 193 1.88 1.51 15.32
CA GLU A 193 0.75 2.10 16.06
C GLU A 193 0.23 3.35 15.33
N LEU A 194 1.15 4.17 14.81
CA LEU A 194 0.79 5.35 14.04
C LEU A 194 0.05 4.97 12.74
N TYR A 195 0.51 3.93 12.05
CA TYR A 195 -0.14 3.41 10.85
C TYR A 195 -1.55 2.90 11.12
N SER A 196 -1.66 1.93 12.04
CA SER A 196 -2.94 1.26 12.35
C SER A 196 -3.97 2.21 12.96
N GLY A 197 -3.55 3.17 13.77
CA GLY A 197 -4.44 4.15 14.39
C GLY A 197 -4.94 5.24 13.43
N HIS A 198 -4.14 5.61 12.43
CA HIS A 198 -4.37 6.87 11.69
C HIS A 198 -4.38 6.75 10.15
N TYR A 199 -3.63 5.82 9.56
CA TYR A 199 -3.37 5.79 8.11
C TYR A 199 -3.93 4.57 7.35
N ASP A 200 -4.13 3.42 8.01
CA ASP A 200 -4.57 2.16 7.37
C ASP A 200 -6.00 2.18 6.77
N ARG A 201 -6.75 3.28 6.95
CA ARG A 201 -8.18 3.36 6.55
C ARG A 201 -8.43 3.11 5.06
N VAL A 202 -7.45 3.34 4.18
CA VAL A 202 -7.63 3.16 2.72
C VAL A 202 -7.69 1.67 2.35
N GLU A 203 -6.84 0.81 2.92
CA GLU A 203 -6.94 -0.64 2.69
C GLU A 203 -8.21 -1.21 3.31
N ALA A 204 -8.59 -0.74 4.51
CA ALA A 204 -9.80 -1.19 5.17
C ALA A 204 -11.05 -0.94 4.30
N VAL A 205 -11.16 0.22 3.65
CA VAL A 205 -12.29 0.55 2.76
C VAL A 205 -12.28 -0.29 1.48
N VAL A 206 -11.11 -0.51 0.86
CA VAL A 206 -10.99 -1.37 -0.34
C VAL A 206 -11.39 -2.81 -0.02
N ARG A 207 -10.86 -3.38 1.08
CA ARG A 207 -11.20 -4.73 1.57
C ARG A 207 -12.68 -4.86 1.94
N GLN A 208 -13.26 -3.85 2.58
CA GLN A 208 -14.70 -3.84 2.91
C GLN A 208 -15.58 -3.82 1.67
N ARG A 209 -15.23 -3.01 0.65
CA ARG A 209 -15.99 -2.94 -0.59
C ARG A 209 -15.90 -4.22 -1.40
N TYR A 210 -14.74 -4.88 -1.45
CA TYR A 210 -14.62 -6.17 -2.11
C TYR A 210 -15.45 -7.25 -1.40
N LYS A 211 -15.47 -7.25 -0.05
CA LYS A 211 -16.35 -8.13 0.73
C LYS A 211 -17.84 -7.86 0.45
N ALA A 212 -18.22 -6.60 0.27
CA ALA A 212 -19.59 -6.21 -0.04
C ALA A 212 -20.00 -6.49 -1.50
N ALA A 213 -19.05 -6.44 -2.43
CA ALA A 213 -19.25 -6.72 -3.86
C ALA A 213 -19.18 -8.21 -4.21
N LYS A 214 -19.00 -9.11 -3.23
CA LYS A 214 -19.20 -10.55 -3.47
C LYS A 214 -20.65 -10.77 -3.90
N PRO A 215 -20.92 -11.34 -5.09
CA PRO A 215 -22.27 -11.75 -5.43
C PRO A 215 -22.73 -12.78 -4.40
N GLN A 216 -23.89 -12.52 -3.77
CA GLN A 216 -24.59 -13.55 -3.00
C GLN A 216 -24.78 -14.77 -3.92
N PRO A 217 -24.54 -16.00 -3.44
CA PRO A 217 -24.81 -17.18 -4.25
C PRO A 217 -26.27 -17.12 -4.70
N ALA A 218 -26.47 -17.26 -6.01
CA ALA A 218 -27.78 -17.23 -6.65
C ALA A 218 -28.75 -18.12 -5.87
N LYS A 219 -29.84 -17.53 -5.36
CA LYS A 219 -30.95 -18.29 -4.80
C LYS A 219 -31.40 -19.26 -5.89
N ALA A 220 -31.30 -20.55 -5.59
CA ALA A 220 -31.80 -21.61 -6.43
C ALA A 220 -33.26 -21.30 -6.80
N VAL A 221 -33.50 -21.02 -8.08
CA VAL A 221 -34.85 -20.95 -8.62
C VAL A 221 -35.39 -22.37 -8.59
N GLU A 222 -36.19 -22.66 -7.57
CA GLU A 222 -36.95 -23.89 -7.46
C GLU A 222 -37.85 -24.00 -8.68
N ARG A 223 -37.45 -24.84 -9.63
CA ARG A 223 -38.25 -25.18 -10.81
C ARG A 223 -39.50 -25.91 -10.33
N THR A 224 -40.61 -25.18 -10.26
CA THR A 224 -41.96 -25.75 -10.17
C THR A 224 -42.14 -26.75 -11.32
N ARG A 225 -42.01 -28.05 -11.01
CA ARG A 225 -42.52 -29.11 -11.89
C ARG A 225 -44.00 -29.27 -11.58
N ARG A 226 -44.84 -28.69 -12.45
CA ARG A 226 -46.22 -29.15 -12.63
C ARG A 226 -46.18 -30.57 -13.17
N ARG A 227 -46.88 -31.48 -12.50
CA ARG A 227 -47.66 -32.55 -13.12
C ARG A 227 -48.90 -32.77 -12.26
#